data_AF-A0A1A6GSX0-F1
#
_entry.id   AF-A0A1A6GSX0-F1
#
_cell.length_a   1.000
_cell.length_b   1.000
_cell.length_c   1.000
_cell.angle_alpha   90.00
_cell.angle_beta   90.00
_cell.angle_gamma   90.00
#
_symmetry.space_group_name_H-M   'P 1'
#
loop_
_entity.id
_entity.type
_entity.pdbx_description
1 polymer ?
#
loop_
_entity_poly.entity_id
_entity_poly.type
_entity_poly.pdbx_seq_one_letter_code
_entity_poly.pdbx_strand_id
1 'polypeptide(L)'
;MKLQNLCARLDQEESFSQRLPLNIEEAKDRLRVLMLRKHPRDKSVTDSVMGPKYVVSVESGLGKEKGLEILSLFVNMKKEDLPVEAHSIIKECKGSPLVVSLIGALLRDFPNRWAYYLKQLQNKQFKRIRKSSSYDYEALDEAMSISVDMLREDIKGYYTDLSILQKDVKVPTKVLCILWDLETEEVEDILQEFVNKSLLFCDRNGKSFCYYLHDLQVDFLTEKNRSQLQDLHRKMVTQFQRYYQPNTLSPDQEDCMYWYNFLAYHMASANMHKELCALMFSLDWIKAKTELVGPAHLIHEFDCAVCENFQEFLSLNGHLLGRQPFPNIVQLGLCEPETSEVYQQAKLQAKQEVDSGRLYLEWINKKTVKNLSRLVVRPHTDAVYHACFSQDGQRVASCGADRTVQVFKAETGEKLLEIKAHEDEIWDSATGKLVHTYDEHSEQVNCCHFTSKSNPLLLATGSNDFFLKLWDVRSANEKKSINVRRFFLSSEDPQEDVEVIVKCCSWSADGTEIIVAAKDKILLFDIHTSGLLAEIHTGHHSTIQYCDFSPCDHLAVVALSQYCVE
;
A
#
# COMPACT_ATOMS: atom_id res chain seq x y z
N MET A 1 1.09 12.18 -25.22
CA MET A 1 0.13 12.98 -24.42
C MET A 1 0.02 14.40 -25.03
N LYS A 2 -1.18 14.91 -25.36
CA LYS A 2 -1.34 16.30 -25.84
C LYS A 2 -1.02 17.27 -24.69
N LEU A 3 -0.13 18.26 -24.90
CA LEU A 3 0.33 19.21 -23.86
C LEU A 3 -0.83 19.87 -23.07
N GLN A 4 -1.96 20.08 -23.73
CA GLN A 4 -3.18 20.65 -23.14
C GLN A 4 -3.72 19.84 -21.96
N ASN A 5 -3.65 18.50 -22.01
CA ASN A 5 -4.14 17.63 -20.94
C ASN A 5 -3.16 17.58 -19.75
N LEU A 6 -1.87 17.83 -20.00
CA LEU A 6 -0.84 17.89 -18.96
C LEU A 6 -0.99 19.18 -18.12
N CYS A 7 -1.35 20.32 -18.74
CA CYS A 7 -1.67 21.55 -18.01
C CYS A 7 -2.83 21.35 -17.02
N ALA A 8 -3.92 20.71 -17.46
CA ALA A 8 -5.11 20.49 -16.64
C ALA A 8 -4.85 19.51 -15.48
N ARG A 9 -3.98 18.51 -15.69
CA ARG A 9 -3.59 17.55 -14.64
C ARG A 9 -2.71 18.14 -13.54
N LEU A 10 -1.91 19.17 -13.86
CA LEU A 10 -0.94 19.77 -12.94
C LEU A 10 -1.52 20.94 -12.13
N ASP A 11 -2.64 21.52 -12.57
CA ASP A 11 -3.34 22.61 -11.88
C ASP A 11 -4.61 22.11 -11.16
N GLN A 12 -4.44 21.17 -10.24
CA GLN A 12 -5.54 20.52 -9.51
C GLN A 12 -6.26 21.43 -8.49
N GLU A 13 -5.75 22.63 -8.23
CA GLU A 13 -6.35 23.61 -7.30
C GLU A 13 -6.93 24.85 -8.03
N GLU A 14 -7.09 24.78 -9.35
CA GLU A 14 -7.69 25.85 -10.17
C GLU A 14 -7.03 27.24 -10.05
N SER A 15 -5.69 27.27 -9.94
CA SER A 15 -4.97 28.55 -9.79
C SER A 15 -4.95 29.39 -11.08
N PHE A 16 -5.16 28.76 -12.24
CA PHE A 16 -5.46 29.42 -13.51
C PHE A 16 -6.91 29.12 -13.94
N SER A 17 -7.51 30.01 -14.74
CA SER A 17 -8.86 29.79 -15.29
C SER A 17 -8.98 28.42 -15.98
N GLN A 18 -10.02 27.63 -15.67
CA GLN A 18 -10.31 26.26 -16.18
C GLN A 18 -10.35 26.09 -17.72
N ARG A 19 -10.16 27.18 -18.47
CA ARG A 19 -10.07 27.14 -19.93
C ARG A 19 -8.83 26.36 -20.39
N LEU A 20 -9.06 25.37 -21.25
CA LEU A 20 -8.01 24.64 -21.97
C LEU A 20 -7.23 25.58 -22.91
N PRO A 21 -5.89 25.50 -22.97
CA PRO A 21 -5.11 26.32 -23.89
C PRO A 21 -5.45 25.95 -25.33
N LEU A 22 -5.74 26.96 -26.17
CA LEU A 22 -6.27 26.72 -27.53
C LEU A 22 -5.17 26.33 -28.51
N ASN A 23 -3.91 26.69 -28.23
CA ASN A 23 -2.75 26.39 -29.06
C ASN A 23 -1.56 25.86 -28.23
N ILE A 24 -0.57 25.32 -28.94
CA ILE A 24 0.57 24.63 -28.35
C ILE A 24 1.53 25.60 -27.63
N GLU A 25 1.63 26.85 -28.09
CA GLU A 25 2.48 27.86 -27.46
C GLU A 25 1.93 28.30 -26.11
N GLU A 26 0.61 28.56 -26.03
CA GLU A 26 -0.09 28.88 -24.79
C GLU A 26 -0.01 27.72 -23.77
N ALA A 27 -0.11 26.47 -24.25
CA ALA A 27 0.07 25.30 -23.40
C ALA A 27 1.51 25.18 -22.85
N LYS A 28 2.52 25.48 -23.66
CA LYS A 28 3.93 25.48 -23.24
C LYS A 28 4.23 26.57 -22.21
N ASP A 29 3.71 27.78 -22.39
CA ASP A 29 3.95 28.88 -21.46
C ASP A 29 3.26 28.64 -20.10
N ARG A 30 2.03 28.12 -20.11
CA ARG A 30 1.35 27.69 -18.87
C ARG A 30 2.07 26.56 -18.15
N LEU A 31 2.55 25.55 -18.88
CA LEU A 31 3.36 24.47 -18.30
C LEU A 31 4.66 25.00 -17.71
N ARG A 32 5.32 25.96 -18.36
CA ARG A 32 6.52 26.60 -17.82
C ARG A 32 6.25 27.27 -16.48
N VAL A 33 5.14 28.00 -16.35
CA VAL A 33 4.75 28.68 -15.11
C VAL A 33 4.37 27.68 -14.00
N LEU A 34 3.58 26.65 -14.32
CA LEU A 34 3.17 25.60 -13.38
C LEU A 34 4.37 24.78 -12.87
N MET A 35 5.32 24.45 -13.74
CA MET A 35 6.53 23.73 -13.37
C MET A 35 7.49 24.59 -12.55
N LEU A 36 7.64 25.88 -12.86
CA LEU A 36 8.57 26.75 -12.13
C LEU A 36 8.07 27.12 -10.73
N ARG A 37 6.74 27.25 -10.55
CA ARG A 37 6.15 27.74 -9.29
C ARG A 37 5.48 26.67 -8.43
N LYS A 38 4.96 25.59 -9.01
CA LYS A 38 4.11 24.61 -8.29
C LYS A 38 4.73 23.23 -8.16
N HIS A 39 5.37 22.72 -9.22
CA HIS A 39 5.97 21.38 -9.23
C HIS A 39 7.46 21.35 -9.64
N PRO A 40 8.36 22.12 -8.98
CA PRO A 40 9.74 22.30 -9.44
C PRO A 40 10.63 21.05 -9.34
N ARG A 41 10.18 19.95 -8.72
CA ARG A 41 10.99 18.74 -8.46
C ARG A 41 10.25 17.41 -8.64
N ASP A 42 9.13 17.37 -9.37
CA ASP A 42 8.36 16.13 -9.53
C ASP A 42 8.96 15.22 -10.62
N LYS A 43 9.49 14.06 -10.20
CA LYS A 43 10.09 13.02 -11.05
C LYS A 43 9.06 12.41 -12.01
N SER A 44 7.77 12.47 -11.70
CA SER A 44 6.67 11.93 -12.53
C SER A 44 6.61 12.57 -13.93
N VAL A 45 7.10 13.82 -14.03
CA VAL A 45 7.13 14.58 -15.28
C VAL A 45 8.22 14.06 -16.23
N THR A 46 9.40 13.69 -15.70
CA THR A 46 10.50 13.16 -16.53
C THR A 46 10.19 11.81 -17.16
N ASP A 47 9.29 11.02 -16.55
CA ASP A 47 8.83 9.75 -17.11
C ASP A 47 7.69 9.92 -18.14
N SER A 48 6.98 11.04 -18.11
CA SER A 48 5.84 11.35 -19.00
C SER A 48 6.25 12.05 -20.30
N VAL A 49 7.49 12.57 -20.38
CA VAL A 49 8.02 13.30 -21.54
C VAL A 49 8.95 12.38 -22.33
N MET A 50 8.64 12.17 -23.61
CA MET A 50 9.55 11.52 -24.56
C MET A 50 10.80 12.39 -24.74
N GLY A 51 11.92 11.93 -24.19
CA GLY A 51 13.23 12.57 -24.25
C GLY A 51 14.31 11.66 -23.64
N PRO A 52 15.60 12.00 -23.79
CA PRO A 52 16.67 11.19 -23.21
C PRO A 52 16.54 11.12 -21.67
N LYS A 53 16.44 9.90 -21.14
CA LYS A 53 16.42 9.61 -19.71
C LYS A 53 17.83 9.42 -19.19
N TYR A 54 18.14 10.05 -18.06
CA TYR A 54 19.42 9.89 -17.39
C TYR A 54 19.17 9.34 -15.98
N VAL A 55 19.74 8.17 -15.70
CA VAL A 55 19.77 7.62 -14.34
C VAL A 55 20.92 8.31 -13.61
N VAL A 56 20.58 9.15 -12.64
CA VAL A 56 21.58 9.74 -11.74
C VAL A 56 21.74 8.78 -10.56
N SER A 57 22.77 7.94 -10.61
CA SER A 57 23.21 7.19 -9.45
C SER A 57 23.64 8.18 -8.37
N VAL A 58 22.93 8.19 -7.25
CA VAL A 58 23.34 8.96 -6.07
C VAL A 58 24.36 8.11 -5.32
N GLU A 59 25.55 8.66 -5.12
CA GLU A 59 26.59 8.00 -4.34
C GLU A 59 26.07 7.70 -2.92
N SER A 60 26.39 6.52 -2.39
CA SER A 60 25.89 6.03 -1.09
C SER A 60 26.37 6.86 0.11
N GLY A 61 27.35 7.74 -0.09
CA GLY A 61 27.86 8.64 0.93
C GLY A 61 28.46 9.90 0.30
N LEU A 62 28.51 10.96 1.08
CA LEU A 62 29.11 12.23 0.69
C LEU A 62 30.63 12.11 0.59
N GLY A 63 31.18 12.68 -0.47
CA GLY A 63 32.60 12.94 -0.56
C GLY A 63 33.09 13.84 0.59
N LYS A 64 34.37 13.68 0.95
CA LYS A 64 35.01 14.36 2.08
C LYS A 64 34.78 15.88 2.08
N GLU A 65 34.89 16.51 0.92
CA GLU A 65 34.69 17.97 0.74
C GLU A 65 33.27 18.43 1.07
N LYS A 66 32.27 17.62 0.73
CA LYS A 66 30.86 17.90 1.05
C LYS A 66 30.54 17.64 2.51
N GLY A 67 31.14 16.62 3.11
CA GLY A 67 31.07 16.42 4.56
C GLY A 67 31.63 17.62 5.34
N LEU A 68 32.80 18.12 4.95
CA LEU A 68 33.40 19.32 5.56
C LEU A 68 32.56 20.58 5.30
N GLU A 69 31.91 20.70 4.15
CA GLU A 69 30.98 21.79 3.85
C GLU A 69 29.79 21.79 4.82
N ILE A 70 29.18 20.62 5.06
CA ILE A 70 28.08 20.49 6.02
C ILE A 70 28.55 20.91 7.42
N LEU A 71 29.69 20.39 7.90
CA LEU A 71 30.23 20.79 9.20
C LEU A 71 30.50 22.30 9.25
N SER A 72 31.10 22.88 8.21
CA SER A 72 31.40 24.31 8.13
C SER A 72 30.14 25.18 8.26
N LEU A 73 29.04 24.74 7.65
CA LEU A 73 27.75 25.43 7.73
C LEU A 73 27.14 25.31 9.12
N PHE A 74 27.24 24.15 9.78
CA PHE A 74 26.73 23.96 11.13
C PHE A 74 27.48 24.80 12.17
N VAL A 75 28.81 24.84 12.11
CA VAL A 75 29.62 25.61 13.09
C VAL A 75 29.84 27.07 12.68
N ASN A 76 29.29 27.49 11.53
CA ASN A 76 29.44 28.83 10.96
C ASN A 76 30.90 29.28 10.83
N MET A 77 31.76 28.40 10.32
CA MET A 77 33.19 28.65 10.06
C MET A 77 33.49 28.42 8.58
N LYS A 78 34.56 29.02 8.04
CA LYS A 78 35.03 28.65 6.70
C LYS A 78 35.73 27.30 6.77
N LYS A 79 35.78 26.57 5.63
CA LYS A 79 36.45 25.26 5.54
C LYS A 79 37.93 25.32 5.96
N GLU A 80 38.58 26.45 5.69
CA GLU A 80 39.99 26.72 6.03
C GLU A 80 40.22 26.88 7.53
N ASP A 81 39.21 27.34 8.26
CA ASP A 81 39.28 27.60 9.70
C ASP A 81 38.87 26.38 10.54
N LEU A 82 38.45 25.28 9.90
CA LEU A 82 38.05 24.06 10.60
C LEU A 82 39.25 23.39 11.26
N PRO A 83 39.07 22.86 12.49
CA PRO A 83 40.14 22.19 13.20
C PRO A 83 40.52 20.86 12.52
N VAL A 84 41.74 20.38 12.77
CA VAL A 84 42.30 19.18 12.10
C VAL A 84 41.46 17.92 12.33
N GLU A 85 40.78 17.85 13.48
CA GLU A 85 39.87 16.80 13.88
C GLU A 85 38.67 16.68 12.93
N ALA A 86 38.25 17.77 12.26
CA ALA A 86 37.11 17.76 11.33
C ALA A 86 37.29 16.72 10.21
N HIS A 87 38.51 16.61 9.69
CA HIS A 87 38.84 15.65 8.63
C HIS A 87 38.74 14.20 9.12
N SER A 88 39.13 13.95 10.37
CA SER A 88 39.07 12.63 11.00
C SER A 88 37.63 12.25 11.37
N ILE A 89 36.82 13.21 11.84
CA ILE A 89 35.39 12.99 12.14
C ILE A 89 34.64 12.59 10.87
N ILE A 90 34.84 13.30 9.75
CA ILE A 90 34.18 12.94 8.48
C ILE A 90 34.57 11.54 8.00
N LYS A 91 35.82 11.13 8.26
CA LYS A 91 36.28 9.77 7.95
C LYS A 91 35.54 8.71 8.79
N GLU A 92 35.36 8.96 10.09
CA GLU A 92 34.61 8.06 10.97
C GLU A 92 33.10 8.04 10.66
N CYS A 93 32.54 9.15 10.14
CA CYS A 93 31.15 9.22 9.69
C CYS A 93 30.85 8.43 8.41
N LYS A 94 31.89 7.90 7.74
CA LYS A 94 31.82 7.06 6.52
C LYS A 94 30.93 7.66 5.41
N GLY A 95 30.88 8.99 5.33
CA GLY A 95 30.12 9.71 4.31
C GLY A 95 28.60 9.75 4.52
N SER A 96 28.05 9.23 5.62
CA SER A 96 26.60 9.30 5.85
C SER A 96 26.16 10.75 6.15
N PRO A 97 25.27 11.37 5.33
CA PRO A 97 24.79 12.74 5.57
C PRO A 97 24.13 12.92 6.93
N LEU A 98 23.42 11.88 7.39
CA LEU A 98 22.70 11.89 8.66
C LEU A 98 23.67 11.97 9.84
N VAL A 99 24.69 11.10 9.85
CA VAL A 99 25.72 11.08 10.90
C VAL A 99 26.49 12.40 10.94
N VAL A 100 26.87 12.93 9.77
CA VAL A 100 27.56 14.23 9.67
C VAL A 100 26.68 15.36 10.23
N SER A 101 25.38 15.34 9.96
CA SER A 101 24.45 16.36 10.45
C SER A 101 24.25 16.30 11.97
N LEU A 102 24.16 15.09 12.54
CA LEU A 102 24.08 14.89 14.00
C LEU A 102 25.33 15.44 14.71
N ILE A 103 26.52 15.07 14.22
CA ILE A 103 27.78 15.57 14.79
C ILE A 103 27.94 17.09 14.55
N GLY A 104 27.53 17.59 13.39
CA GLY A 104 27.50 19.01 13.09
C GLY A 104 26.64 19.80 14.08
N ALA A 105 25.44 19.29 14.39
CA ALA A 105 24.56 19.91 15.39
C ALA A 105 25.17 19.90 16.80
N LEU A 106 25.83 18.81 17.21
CA LEU A 106 26.56 18.76 18.48
C LEU A 106 27.69 19.79 18.56
N LEU A 107 28.45 19.96 17.49
CA LEU A 107 29.56 20.90 17.42
C LEU A 107 29.10 22.35 17.35
N ARG A 108 27.94 22.63 16.75
CA ARG A 108 27.31 23.94 16.81
C ARG A 108 26.99 24.34 18.26
N ASP A 109 26.45 23.40 19.03
CA ASP A 109 26.04 23.66 20.41
C ASP A 109 27.23 23.63 21.39
N PHE A 110 28.26 22.80 21.11
CA PHE A 110 29.49 22.68 21.92
C PHE A 110 30.78 22.82 21.06
N PRO A 111 31.15 24.06 20.68
CA PRO A 111 32.23 24.31 19.70
C PRO A 111 33.62 23.82 20.07
N ASN A 112 33.92 23.62 21.36
CA ASN A 112 35.27 23.25 21.84
C ASN A 112 35.47 21.73 22.01
N ARG A 113 34.50 20.89 21.62
CA ARG A 113 34.52 19.44 21.91
C ARG A 113 34.91 18.54 20.73
N TRP A 114 35.59 19.08 19.71
CA TRP A 114 36.02 18.33 18.53
C TRP A 114 36.81 17.05 18.84
N ALA A 115 37.91 17.16 19.60
CA ALA A 115 38.75 16.01 19.95
C ALA A 115 38.01 14.98 20.83
N TYR A 116 37.07 15.45 21.66
CA TYR A 116 36.24 14.59 22.51
C TYR A 116 35.29 13.72 21.67
N TYR A 117 34.51 14.33 20.77
CA TYR A 117 33.58 13.60 19.91
C TYR A 117 34.31 12.68 18.92
N LEU A 118 35.47 13.08 18.40
CA LEU A 118 36.31 12.21 17.60
C LEU A 118 36.70 10.93 18.35
N LYS A 119 37.16 11.07 19.61
CA LYS A 119 37.55 9.92 20.43
C LYS A 119 36.35 9.02 20.75
N GLN A 120 35.16 9.59 20.93
CA GLN A 120 33.95 8.81 21.21
C GLN A 120 33.48 8.02 19.98
N LEU A 121 33.48 8.64 18.79
CA LEU A 121 33.21 7.96 17.52
C LEU A 121 34.20 6.80 17.24
N GLN A 122 35.47 6.95 17.64
CA GLN A 122 36.48 5.91 17.50
C GLN A 122 36.32 4.75 18.49
N ASN A 123 35.84 5.03 19.72
CA ASN A 123 35.80 4.06 20.81
C ASN A 123 34.58 3.12 20.79
N LYS A 124 33.60 3.34 19.90
CA LYS A 124 32.46 2.45 19.59
C LYS A 124 31.93 1.65 20.79
N GLN A 125 31.34 2.36 21.75
CA GLN A 125 30.89 1.82 23.02
C GLN A 125 29.48 1.19 22.95
N PHE A 126 28.63 1.66 22.04
CA PHE A 126 27.30 1.13 21.80
C PHE A 126 27.39 -0.21 21.05
N LYS A 127 26.87 -1.25 21.68
CA LYS A 127 26.85 -2.61 21.13
C LYS A 127 25.41 -3.06 20.93
N ARG A 128 25.02 -3.19 19.67
CA ARG A 128 23.71 -3.71 19.28
C ARG A 128 23.62 -5.21 19.57
N ILE A 129 22.48 -5.66 20.09
CA ILE A 129 22.21 -7.09 20.33
C ILE A 129 21.85 -7.81 19.02
N ARG A 130 21.25 -7.10 18.05
CA ARG A 130 20.93 -7.63 16.72
C ARG A 130 21.57 -6.79 15.61
N LYS A 131 22.36 -7.43 14.73
CA LYS A 131 22.92 -6.81 13.51
C LYS A 131 22.09 -7.31 12.32
N SER A 132 21.06 -6.55 11.94
CA SER A 132 20.03 -7.01 11.00
C SER A 132 20.04 -6.34 9.61
N SER A 133 21.14 -5.67 9.19
CA SER A 133 21.22 -5.18 7.81
C SER A 133 22.64 -5.06 7.25
N SER A 134 22.73 -4.79 5.95
CA SER A 134 23.93 -4.45 5.18
C SER A 134 24.47 -3.05 5.47
N TYR A 135 23.79 -2.25 6.30
CA TYR A 135 24.21 -0.89 6.66
C TYR A 135 25.18 -0.88 7.84
N ASP A 136 26.12 0.06 7.82
CA ASP A 136 27.10 0.23 8.89
C ASP A 136 26.53 1.10 10.01
N TYR A 137 25.86 0.46 10.96
CA TYR A 137 25.23 1.12 12.11
C TYR A 137 26.22 1.71 13.12
N GLU A 138 27.50 1.32 13.09
CA GLU A 138 28.42 1.64 14.18
C GLU A 138 28.66 3.15 14.33
N ALA A 139 28.82 3.88 13.22
CA ALA A 139 29.03 5.33 13.26
C ALA A 139 27.76 6.08 13.66
N LEU A 140 26.59 5.58 13.24
CA LEU A 140 25.30 6.21 13.55
C LEU A 140 24.91 5.99 15.00
N ASP A 141 25.01 4.78 15.51
CA ASP A 141 24.62 4.44 16.88
C ASP A 141 25.44 5.26 17.88
N GLU A 142 26.74 5.45 17.62
CA GLU A 142 27.58 6.35 18.42
C GLU A 142 27.14 7.81 18.30
N ALA A 143 26.98 8.34 17.09
CA ALA A 143 26.57 9.73 16.91
C ALA A 143 25.21 10.03 17.55
N MET A 144 24.26 9.09 17.46
CA MET A 144 22.96 9.16 18.12
C MET A 144 23.11 9.08 19.63
N SER A 145 23.90 8.15 20.17
CA SER A 145 24.11 8.05 21.62
C SER A 145 24.69 9.34 22.18
N ILE A 146 25.73 9.89 21.55
CA ILE A 146 26.34 11.17 21.94
C ILE A 146 25.30 12.30 21.88
N SER A 147 24.54 12.39 20.78
CA SER A 147 23.56 13.46 20.58
C SER A 147 22.45 13.42 21.63
N VAL A 148 21.98 12.23 21.97
CA VAL A 148 20.94 12.01 22.99
C VAL A 148 21.48 12.27 24.40
N ASP A 149 22.72 11.88 24.70
CA ASP A 149 23.31 12.07 26.02
C ASP A 149 23.63 13.55 26.30
N MET A 150 23.79 14.37 25.24
CA MET A 150 23.99 15.82 25.34
C MET A 150 22.69 16.63 25.37
N LEU A 151 21.52 15.98 25.33
CA LEU A 151 20.25 16.67 25.55
C LEU A 151 20.16 17.18 26.98
N ARG A 152 19.38 18.25 27.19
CA ARG A 152 19.08 18.75 28.52
C ARG A 152 18.27 17.70 29.30
N GLU A 153 18.51 17.60 30.61
CA GLU A 153 17.90 16.54 31.43
C GLU A 153 16.36 16.64 31.52
N ASP A 154 15.80 17.83 31.33
CA ASP A 154 14.36 18.09 31.26
C ASP A 154 13.70 17.51 30.01
N ILE A 155 14.33 17.63 28.84
CA ILE A 155 13.76 17.16 27.56
C ILE A 155 14.15 15.72 27.20
N LYS A 156 15.12 15.14 27.90
CA LYS A 156 15.60 13.78 27.64
C LYS A 156 14.51 12.73 27.82
N GLY A 157 13.61 12.94 28.78
CA GLY A 157 12.43 12.09 28.98
C GLY A 157 11.49 12.10 27.78
N TYR A 158 11.21 13.29 27.22
CA TYR A 158 10.37 13.44 26.03
C TYR A 158 10.96 12.76 24.80
N TYR A 159 12.28 12.84 24.61
CA TYR A 159 12.92 12.14 23.49
C TYR A 159 12.84 10.61 23.63
N THR A 160 12.92 10.09 24.85
CA THR A 160 12.70 8.65 25.13
C THR A 160 11.28 8.22 24.78
N ASP A 161 10.27 9.06 25.07
CA ASP A 161 8.87 8.77 24.72
C ASP A 161 8.66 8.59 23.21
N LEU A 162 9.44 9.27 22.34
CA LEU A 162 9.37 9.14 20.88
C LEU A 162 9.81 7.76 20.36
N SER A 163 10.30 6.87 21.22
CA SER A 163 10.66 5.49 20.84
C SER A 163 9.46 4.65 20.38
N ILE A 164 8.22 5.07 20.66
CA ILE A 164 6.99 4.38 20.23
C ILE A 164 6.58 4.68 18.78
N LEU A 165 7.28 5.61 18.13
CA LEU A 165 7.01 5.98 16.74
C LEU A 165 7.45 4.85 15.80
N GLN A 166 6.58 4.49 14.85
CA GLN A 166 6.88 3.49 13.84
C GLN A 166 7.63 4.11 12.65
N LYS A 167 8.34 3.26 11.90
CA LYS A 167 8.98 3.64 10.64
C LYS A 167 7.94 4.10 9.64
N ASP A 168 8.30 5.08 8.82
CA ASP A 168 7.44 5.66 7.77
C ASP A 168 6.10 6.27 8.24
N VAL A 169 5.89 6.46 9.56
CA VAL A 169 4.68 7.07 10.10
C VAL A 169 4.93 8.53 10.46
N LYS A 170 4.14 9.42 9.85
CA LYS A 170 4.10 10.84 10.20
C LYS A 170 3.05 11.09 11.28
N VAL A 171 3.46 11.65 12.41
CA VAL A 171 2.59 11.85 13.59
C VAL A 171 2.24 13.32 13.74
N PRO A 172 0.94 13.67 13.82
CA PRO A 172 0.51 15.06 14.02
C PRO A 172 0.83 15.56 15.43
N THR A 173 1.10 16.87 15.60
CA THR A 173 1.43 17.48 16.90
C THR A 173 0.43 17.12 18.01
N LYS A 174 -0.86 17.01 17.67
CA LYS A 174 -1.93 16.77 18.65
C LYS A 174 -1.78 15.44 19.42
N VAL A 175 -1.24 14.41 18.76
CA VAL A 175 -0.96 13.10 19.38
C VAL A 175 0.09 13.24 20.49
N LEU A 176 1.10 14.08 20.26
CA LEU A 176 2.18 14.33 21.24
C LEU A 176 1.71 15.25 22.38
N CYS A 177 0.78 16.17 22.10
CA CYS A 177 0.10 16.96 23.15
C CYS A 177 -0.59 16.04 24.17
N ILE A 178 -1.27 14.99 23.69
CA ILE A 178 -1.94 14.00 24.54
C ILE A 178 -0.91 13.18 25.32
N LEU A 179 0.17 12.75 24.67
CA LEU A 179 1.22 11.94 25.31
C LEU A 179 1.90 12.68 26.47
N TRP A 180 2.12 13.99 26.33
CA TRP A 180 2.85 14.81 27.30
C TRP A 180 1.97 15.65 28.23
N ASP A 181 0.65 15.72 27.99
CA ASP A 181 -0.28 16.54 28.77
C ASP A 181 0.08 18.05 28.68
N LEU A 182 0.44 18.51 27.47
CA LEU A 182 0.94 19.86 27.19
C LEU A 182 0.13 20.57 26.07
N GLU A 183 0.23 21.90 26.03
CA GLU A 183 -0.38 22.72 24.96
C GLU A 183 0.44 22.64 23.66
N THR A 184 -0.19 22.94 22.53
CA THR A 184 0.39 22.69 21.19
C THR A 184 1.70 23.44 20.97
N GLU A 185 1.75 24.71 21.37
CA GLU A 185 2.91 25.59 21.22
C GLU A 185 4.10 25.09 22.06
N GLU A 186 3.85 24.62 23.28
CA GLU A 186 4.90 24.07 24.16
C GLU A 186 5.50 22.79 23.56
N VAL A 187 4.65 21.93 22.99
CA VAL A 187 5.08 20.71 22.31
C VAL A 187 5.89 21.06 21.06
N GLU A 188 5.45 22.01 20.26
CA GLU A 188 6.16 22.44 19.05
C GLU A 188 7.54 23.01 19.36
N ASP A 189 7.68 23.80 20.43
CA ASP A 189 8.96 24.34 20.89
C ASP A 189 9.95 23.22 21.28
N ILE A 190 9.48 22.21 22.03
CA ILE A 190 10.30 21.04 22.41
C ILE A 190 10.71 20.24 21.16
N LEU A 191 9.77 19.96 20.27
CA LEU A 191 10.04 19.19 19.06
C LEU A 191 10.97 19.93 18.11
N GLN A 192 10.87 21.26 18.05
CA GLN A 192 11.76 22.09 17.23
C GLN A 192 13.20 22.02 17.73
N GLU A 193 13.44 21.83 19.03
CA GLU A 193 14.80 21.58 19.54
C GLU A 193 15.37 20.26 19.02
N PHE A 194 14.56 19.18 18.97
CA PHE A 194 14.99 17.91 18.38
C PHE A 194 15.24 18.03 16.88
N VAL A 195 14.39 18.79 16.16
CA VAL A 195 14.59 19.09 14.74
C VAL A 195 15.90 19.85 14.52
N ASN A 196 16.18 20.87 15.33
CA ASN A 196 17.42 21.66 15.26
C ASN A 196 18.67 20.81 15.50
N LYS A 197 18.55 19.70 16.24
CA LYS A 197 19.61 18.72 16.50
C LYS A 197 19.66 17.57 15.49
N SER A 198 18.83 17.60 14.44
CA SER A 198 18.68 16.52 13.45
C SER A 198 18.25 15.17 14.06
N LEU A 199 17.66 15.20 15.26
CA LEU A 199 17.15 14.02 15.97
C LEU A 199 15.70 13.70 15.58
N LEU A 200 15.00 14.63 14.96
CA LEU A 200 13.62 14.49 14.51
C LEU A 200 13.45 15.27 13.19
N PHE A 201 12.51 14.84 12.35
CA PHE A 201 12.15 15.54 11.12
C PHE A 201 10.72 16.06 11.23
N CYS A 202 10.45 17.18 10.56
CA CYS A 202 9.16 17.84 10.54
C CYS A 202 8.75 18.13 9.09
N ASP A 203 7.49 17.84 8.79
CA ASP A 203 6.83 18.18 7.54
C ASP A 203 5.61 19.06 7.82
N ARG A 204 5.28 19.96 6.88
CA ARG A 204 4.16 20.89 7.01
C ARG A 204 2.97 20.35 6.22
N ASN A 205 1.95 19.84 6.91
CA ASN A 205 0.71 19.42 6.28
C ASN A 205 -0.39 20.45 6.52
N GLY A 206 -0.45 21.47 5.64
CA GLY A 206 -1.40 22.57 5.80
C GLY A 206 -1.04 23.47 6.99
N LYS A 207 -1.92 23.53 8.00
CA LYS A 207 -1.71 24.34 9.22
C LYS A 207 -0.97 23.60 10.33
N SER A 208 -0.90 22.27 10.24
CA SER A 208 -0.40 21.43 11.33
C SER A 208 0.95 20.82 10.96
N PHE A 209 1.82 20.69 11.95
CA PHE A 209 3.09 20.01 11.79
C PHE A 209 2.93 18.51 12.02
N CYS A 210 3.61 17.73 11.17
CA CYS A 210 3.74 16.30 11.35
C CYS A 210 5.20 15.94 11.53
N TYR A 211 5.50 15.16 12.56
CA TYR A 211 6.85 14.77 12.92
C TYR A 211 7.08 13.30 12.61
N TYR A 212 8.30 12.97 12.21
CA TYR A 212 8.70 11.60 11.91
C TYR A 212 10.19 11.39 12.16
N LEU A 213 10.57 10.14 12.38
CA LEU A 213 11.96 9.72 12.54
C LEU A 213 12.44 9.02 11.26
N HIS A 214 13.73 9.13 10.99
CA HIS A 214 14.36 8.29 9.98
C HIS A 214 14.44 6.84 10.50
N ASP A 215 14.26 5.85 9.65
CA ASP A 215 14.21 4.42 10.03
C ASP A 215 15.36 3.98 10.93
N LEU A 216 16.57 4.44 10.60
CA LEU A 216 17.77 4.14 11.37
C LEU A 216 17.73 4.72 12.80
N GLN A 217 17.08 5.87 13.01
CA GLN A 217 16.87 6.46 14.34
C GLN A 217 15.82 5.66 15.12
N VAL A 218 14.75 5.20 14.47
CA VAL A 218 13.75 4.31 15.08
C VAL A 218 14.41 3.02 15.54
N ASP A 219 15.25 2.41 14.69
CA ASP A 219 15.98 1.20 15.05
C ASP A 219 16.93 1.43 16.23
N PHE A 220 17.58 2.59 16.30
CA PHE A 220 18.46 2.96 17.42
C PHE A 220 17.66 3.09 18.73
N LEU A 221 16.56 3.83 18.72
CA LEU A 221 15.70 4.04 19.89
C LEU A 221 15.06 2.75 20.39
N THR A 222 14.57 1.91 19.47
CA THR A 222 13.98 0.61 19.78
C THR A 222 14.98 -0.29 20.51
N GLU A 223 16.26 -0.26 20.10
CA GLU A 223 17.30 -1.03 20.76
C GLU A 223 17.71 -0.42 22.11
N LYS A 224 17.93 0.90 22.16
CA LYS A 224 18.36 1.62 23.38
C LYS A 224 17.33 1.49 24.50
N ASN A 225 16.05 1.60 24.18
CA ASN A 225 14.96 1.68 25.15
C ASN A 225 14.10 0.41 25.21
N ARG A 226 14.63 -0.72 24.73
CA ARG A 226 13.88 -1.98 24.55
C ARG A 226 13.12 -2.45 25.80
N SER A 227 13.69 -2.28 26.99
CA SER A 227 13.05 -2.67 28.25
C SER A 227 11.88 -1.78 28.65
N GLN A 228 11.83 -0.54 28.16
CA GLN A 228 10.83 0.47 28.52
C GLN A 228 9.70 0.58 27.49
N LEU A 229 9.85 0.00 26.28
CA LEU A 229 8.87 0.14 25.19
C LEU A 229 7.45 -0.25 25.63
N GLN A 230 7.32 -1.33 26.41
CA GLN A 230 6.01 -1.77 26.90
C GLN A 230 5.34 -0.71 27.80
N ASP A 231 6.13 -0.07 28.67
CA ASP A 231 5.64 0.97 29.59
C ASP A 231 5.30 2.26 28.84
N LEU A 232 6.08 2.62 27.81
CA LEU A 232 5.80 3.77 26.95
C LEU A 232 4.50 3.58 26.15
N HIS A 233 4.26 2.39 25.59
CA HIS A 233 3.00 2.08 24.93
C HIS A 233 1.82 2.11 25.92
N ARG A 234 2.00 1.59 27.14
CA ARG A 234 0.99 1.68 28.20
C ARG A 234 0.68 3.13 28.57
N LYS A 235 1.70 3.99 28.69
CA LYS A 235 1.55 5.43 28.94
C LYS A 235 0.72 6.09 27.84
N MET A 236 0.99 5.77 26.57
CA MET A 236 0.24 6.30 25.42
C MET A 236 -1.25 5.95 25.48
N VAL A 237 -1.57 4.67 25.73
CA VAL A 237 -2.96 4.21 25.86
C VAL A 237 -3.66 4.84 27.07
N THR A 238 -2.95 4.98 28.19
CA THR A 238 -3.51 5.59 29.42
C THR A 238 -3.84 7.07 29.20
N GLN A 239 -2.96 7.82 28.52
CA GLN A 239 -3.23 9.22 28.18
C GLN A 239 -4.38 9.33 27.18
N PHE A 240 -4.43 8.47 26.16
CA PHE A 240 -5.56 8.42 25.25
C PHE A 240 -6.89 8.25 25.99
N GLN A 241 -6.99 7.28 26.91
CA GLN A 241 -8.21 7.00 27.68
C GLN A 241 -8.61 8.13 28.64
N ARG A 242 -7.66 8.98 29.05
CA ARG A 242 -7.92 10.15 29.90
C ARG A 242 -8.57 11.28 29.10
N TYR A 243 -8.17 11.44 27.84
CA TYR A 243 -8.63 12.52 26.95
C TYR A 243 -9.84 12.13 26.11
N TYR A 244 -9.91 10.88 25.68
CA TYR A 244 -10.90 10.38 24.75
C TYR A 244 -11.56 9.11 25.25
N GLN A 245 -12.80 8.92 24.80
CA GLN A 245 -13.45 7.62 24.81
C GLN A 245 -13.31 7.00 23.41
N PRO A 246 -13.08 5.68 23.29
CA PRO A 246 -12.84 5.05 21.99
C PRO A 246 -13.92 5.28 20.94
N ASN A 247 -15.17 5.44 21.35
CA ASN A 247 -16.32 5.61 20.46
C ASN A 247 -16.70 7.09 20.20
N THR A 248 -15.88 8.05 20.61
CA THR A 248 -16.24 9.50 20.58
C THR A 248 -15.26 10.35 19.74
N LEU A 249 -14.35 9.71 19.00
CA LEU A 249 -13.45 10.42 18.09
C LEU A 249 -14.24 11.04 16.93
N SER A 250 -14.10 12.35 16.75
CA SER A 250 -14.74 13.05 15.63
C SER A 250 -13.82 13.01 14.40
N PRO A 251 -14.34 12.73 13.18
CA PRO A 251 -13.54 12.73 11.95
C PRO A 251 -12.83 14.05 11.65
N ASP A 252 -13.31 15.18 12.18
CA ASP A 252 -12.74 16.51 11.95
C ASP A 252 -11.45 16.78 12.75
N GLN A 253 -11.09 15.90 13.70
CA GLN A 253 -9.89 16.03 14.51
C GLN A 253 -8.63 15.58 13.76
N GLU A 254 -7.54 16.33 13.92
CA GLU A 254 -6.26 16.09 13.22
C GLU A 254 -5.59 14.76 13.59
N ASP A 255 -5.82 14.27 14.81
CA ASP A 255 -5.28 13.02 15.35
C ASP A 255 -6.18 11.80 15.13
N CYS A 256 -7.39 11.99 14.61
CA CYS A 256 -8.39 10.94 14.43
C CYS A 256 -7.85 9.74 13.63
N MET A 257 -7.22 10.01 12.47
CA MET A 257 -6.66 8.96 11.61
C MET A 257 -5.53 8.18 12.29
N TYR A 258 -4.73 8.85 13.13
CA TYR A 258 -3.67 8.18 13.87
C TYR A 258 -4.25 7.18 14.88
N TRP A 259 -5.26 7.60 15.64
CA TRP A 259 -5.88 6.72 16.64
C TRP A 259 -6.62 5.54 16.01
N TYR A 260 -7.38 5.74 14.93
CA TYR A 260 -8.06 4.61 14.26
C TYR A 260 -7.07 3.57 13.72
N ASN A 261 -5.91 3.99 13.22
CA ASN A 261 -4.93 3.09 12.63
C ASN A 261 -3.98 2.44 13.65
N PHE A 262 -3.63 3.14 14.73
CA PHE A 262 -2.53 2.73 15.62
C PHE A 262 -2.93 2.49 17.09
N LEU A 263 -4.16 2.76 17.52
CA LEU A 263 -4.58 2.50 18.90
C LEU A 263 -4.49 1.01 19.26
N ALA A 264 -4.96 0.13 18.36
CA ALA A 264 -4.86 -1.33 18.54
C ALA A 264 -3.39 -1.78 18.62
N TYR A 265 -2.51 -1.19 17.79
CA TYR A 265 -1.07 -1.45 17.83
C TYR A 265 -0.44 -1.09 19.19
N HIS A 266 -0.79 0.08 19.76
CA HIS A 266 -0.27 0.48 21.06
C HIS A 266 -0.78 -0.41 22.19
N MET A 267 -2.05 -0.82 22.16
CA MET A 267 -2.61 -1.75 23.16
C MET A 267 -1.96 -3.14 23.07
N ALA A 268 -1.73 -3.65 21.86
CA ALA A 268 -1.05 -4.92 21.62
C ALA A 268 0.41 -4.87 22.09
N SER A 269 1.15 -3.82 21.72
CA SER A 269 2.55 -3.63 22.12
C SER A 269 2.71 -3.38 23.64
N ALA A 270 1.69 -2.85 24.31
CA ALA A 270 1.65 -2.72 25.77
C ALA A 270 1.28 -4.04 26.50
N ASN A 271 0.90 -5.08 25.76
CA ASN A 271 0.35 -6.34 26.30
C ASN A 271 -0.94 -6.14 27.11
N MET A 272 -1.79 -5.20 26.69
CA MET A 272 -3.06 -4.84 27.33
C MET A 272 -4.24 -5.60 26.68
N HIS A 273 -4.23 -6.93 26.81
CA HIS A 273 -5.20 -7.78 26.10
C HIS A 273 -6.67 -7.50 26.47
N LYS A 274 -6.96 -7.13 27.73
CA LYS A 274 -8.34 -6.89 28.15
C LYS A 274 -8.91 -5.65 27.49
N GLU A 275 -8.14 -4.58 27.46
CA GLU A 275 -8.47 -3.31 26.83
C GLU A 275 -8.54 -3.45 25.31
N LEU A 276 -7.59 -4.20 24.72
CA LEU A 276 -7.60 -4.51 23.29
C LEU A 276 -8.86 -5.29 22.89
N CYS A 277 -9.20 -6.36 23.62
CA CYS A 277 -10.41 -7.13 23.36
C CYS A 277 -11.68 -6.28 23.55
N ALA A 278 -11.74 -5.43 24.58
CA ALA A 278 -12.87 -4.54 24.80
C ALA A 278 -13.05 -3.52 23.66
N LEU A 279 -11.95 -3.02 23.08
CA LEU A 279 -11.97 -2.13 21.92
C LEU A 279 -12.38 -2.87 20.64
N MET A 280 -11.67 -3.95 20.31
CA MET A 280 -11.84 -4.65 19.04
C MET A 280 -13.17 -5.39 18.94
N PHE A 281 -13.69 -5.92 20.05
CA PHE A 281 -14.97 -6.62 20.09
C PHE A 281 -16.15 -5.69 20.31
N SER A 282 -15.99 -4.37 20.18
CA SER A 282 -17.08 -3.41 20.23
C SER A 282 -17.66 -3.17 18.84
N LEU A 283 -18.96 -3.45 18.65
CA LEU A 283 -19.66 -3.16 17.39
C LEU A 283 -19.64 -1.67 17.02
N ASP A 284 -19.61 -0.79 18.02
CA ASP A 284 -19.53 0.66 17.80
C ASP A 284 -18.18 1.08 17.23
N TRP A 285 -17.09 0.46 17.72
CA TRP A 285 -15.75 0.68 17.19
C TRP A 285 -15.64 0.18 15.75
N ILE A 286 -16.17 -1.02 15.47
CA ILE A 286 -16.22 -1.59 14.12
C ILE A 286 -16.98 -0.65 13.19
N LYS A 287 -18.16 -0.18 13.61
CA LYS A 287 -18.95 0.77 12.84
C LYS A 287 -18.16 2.04 12.54
N ALA A 288 -17.64 2.72 13.57
CA ALA A 288 -16.95 3.98 13.40
C ALA A 288 -15.67 3.85 12.54
N LYS A 289 -14.87 2.80 12.76
CA LYS A 289 -13.65 2.54 12.00
C LYS A 289 -13.97 2.15 10.56
N THR A 290 -14.95 1.27 10.32
CA THR A 290 -15.30 0.85 8.95
C THR A 290 -15.91 1.98 8.14
N GLU A 291 -16.70 2.87 8.73
CA GLU A 291 -17.23 4.07 8.07
C GLU A 291 -16.12 5.04 7.62
N LEU A 292 -15.00 5.09 8.34
CA LEU A 292 -13.87 5.99 8.04
C LEU A 292 -12.81 5.38 7.12
N VAL A 293 -12.30 4.18 7.45
CA VAL A 293 -11.16 3.55 6.76
C VAL A 293 -11.52 2.28 5.99
N GLY A 294 -12.74 1.77 6.16
CA GLY A 294 -13.17 0.49 5.62
C GLY A 294 -12.74 -0.72 6.47
N PRO A 295 -13.15 -1.94 6.07
CA PRO A 295 -12.95 -3.15 6.87
C PRO A 295 -11.57 -3.79 6.74
N ALA A 296 -10.82 -3.53 5.66
CA ALA A 296 -9.61 -4.29 5.33
C ALA A 296 -8.48 -4.16 6.36
N HIS A 297 -8.21 -2.94 6.82
CA HIS A 297 -7.20 -2.69 7.87
C HIS A 297 -7.57 -3.38 9.19
N LEU A 298 -8.86 -3.38 9.52
CA LEU A 298 -9.34 -4.03 10.73
C LEU A 298 -9.24 -5.56 10.65
N ILE A 299 -9.50 -6.17 9.48
CA ILE A 299 -9.27 -7.60 9.24
C ILE A 299 -7.80 -7.96 9.46
N HIS A 300 -6.85 -7.12 9.05
CA HIS A 300 -5.43 -7.34 9.29
C HIS A 300 -5.04 -7.32 10.77
N GLU A 301 -5.72 -6.51 11.60
CA GLU A 301 -5.46 -6.45 13.04
C GLU A 301 -5.98 -7.68 13.80
N PHE A 302 -6.98 -8.38 13.26
CA PHE A 302 -7.59 -9.57 13.85
C PHE A 302 -6.79 -10.85 13.50
N ASP A 303 -5.63 -11.05 14.13
CA ASP A 303 -4.77 -12.25 13.94
C ASP A 303 -4.75 -13.20 15.16
N CYS A 304 -5.85 -13.28 15.94
CA CYS A 304 -5.92 -14.11 17.15
C CYS A 304 -7.10 -15.08 17.13
N ALA A 305 -6.94 -16.28 17.69
CA ALA A 305 -7.91 -17.38 17.64
C ALA A 305 -9.30 -17.11 18.30
N VAL A 306 -9.45 -16.07 19.12
CA VAL A 306 -10.76 -15.62 19.67
C VAL A 306 -11.49 -14.67 18.68
N CYS A 307 -10.78 -14.21 17.65
CA CYS A 307 -11.24 -13.22 16.68
C CYS A 307 -11.91 -13.82 15.44
N GLU A 308 -11.98 -15.16 15.32
CA GLU A 308 -12.51 -15.81 14.11
C GLU A 308 -13.93 -15.31 13.77
N ASN A 309 -14.81 -15.15 14.77
CA ASN A 309 -16.17 -14.66 14.54
C ASN A 309 -16.22 -13.24 13.96
N PHE A 310 -15.38 -12.33 14.47
CA PHE A 310 -15.32 -10.95 13.99
C PHE A 310 -14.59 -10.86 12.65
N GLN A 311 -13.56 -11.67 12.44
CA GLN A 311 -12.84 -11.76 11.19
C GLN A 311 -13.75 -12.29 10.08
N GLU A 312 -14.50 -13.36 10.34
CA GLU A 312 -15.52 -13.90 9.42
C GLU A 312 -16.59 -12.85 9.13
N PHE A 313 -17.14 -12.21 10.17
CA PHE A 313 -18.14 -11.14 10.02
C PHE A 313 -17.65 -10.00 9.11
N LEU A 314 -16.45 -9.49 9.35
CA LEU A 314 -15.86 -8.42 8.53
C LEU A 314 -15.55 -8.88 7.11
N SER A 315 -15.06 -10.11 6.95
CA SER A 315 -14.73 -10.69 5.65
C SER A 315 -15.97 -10.92 4.80
N LEU A 316 -17.07 -11.33 5.41
CA LEU A 316 -18.35 -11.59 4.75
C LEU A 316 -19.05 -10.29 4.36
N ASN A 317 -19.10 -9.34 5.30
CA ASN A 317 -19.76 -8.05 5.12
C ASN A 317 -18.84 -6.97 4.53
N GLY A 318 -17.61 -7.32 4.13
CA GLY A 318 -16.61 -6.38 3.64
C GLY A 318 -17.05 -5.58 2.41
N HIS A 319 -17.98 -6.12 1.63
CA HIS A 319 -18.58 -5.45 0.48
C HIS A 319 -19.66 -4.41 0.85
N LEU A 320 -20.20 -4.45 2.08
CA LEU A 320 -21.21 -3.53 2.59
C LEU A 320 -20.60 -2.46 3.51
N LEU A 321 -19.59 -2.84 4.30
CA LEU A 321 -18.96 -1.99 5.30
C LEU A 321 -18.11 -0.89 4.64
N GLY A 322 -18.21 0.34 5.16
CA GLY A 322 -17.43 1.50 4.69
C GLY A 322 -17.92 2.15 3.40
N ARG A 323 -19.09 1.77 2.87
CA ARG A 323 -19.71 2.43 1.71
C ARG A 323 -21.06 3.02 2.07
N GLN A 324 -21.31 4.25 1.63
CA GLN A 324 -22.59 4.91 1.82
C GLN A 324 -23.63 4.40 0.80
N PRO A 325 -24.93 4.27 1.20
CA PRO A 325 -25.46 4.51 2.54
C PRO A 325 -25.02 3.42 3.54
N PHE A 326 -24.56 3.85 4.72
CA PHE A 326 -23.98 2.92 5.69
C PHE A 326 -25.05 1.97 6.25
N PRO A 327 -24.80 0.64 6.26
CA PRO A 327 -25.73 -0.32 6.80
C PRO A 327 -25.79 -0.25 8.33
N ASN A 328 -26.92 -0.69 8.90
CA ASN A 328 -27.01 -0.83 10.36
C ASN A 328 -26.22 -2.07 10.81
N ILE A 329 -25.11 -1.83 11.54
CA ILE A 329 -24.21 -2.89 12.04
C ILE A 329 -24.94 -3.92 12.90
N VAL A 330 -25.95 -3.50 13.68
CA VAL A 330 -26.76 -4.38 14.52
C VAL A 330 -27.58 -5.34 13.68
N GLN A 331 -28.20 -4.85 12.59
CA GLN A 331 -28.98 -5.69 11.70
C GLN A 331 -28.10 -6.70 10.96
N LEU A 332 -26.88 -6.33 10.57
CA LEU A 332 -25.90 -7.26 10.00
C LEU A 332 -25.47 -8.32 11.03
N GLY A 333 -25.18 -7.91 12.26
CA GLY A 333 -24.82 -8.84 13.34
C GLY A 333 -25.94 -9.82 13.68
N LEU A 334 -27.22 -9.44 13.53
CA LEU A 334 -28.36 -10.36 13.71
C LEU A 334 -28.44 -11.46 12.65
N CYS A 335 -27.76 -11.31 11.52
CA CYS A 335 -27.65 -12.34 10.47
C CYS A 335 -26.59 -13.41 10.79
N GLU A 336 -25.68 -13.15 11.74
CA GLU A 336 -24.61 -14.08 12.14
C GLU A 336 -25.14 -15.30 12.94
N PRO A 337 -24.38 -16.43 12.99
CA PRO A 337 -24.74 -17.60 13.79
C PRO A 337 -24.98 -17.25 15.26
N GLU A 338 -25.94 -17.91 15.91
CA GLU A 338 -26.26 -17.65 17.33
C GLU A 338 -25.10 -17.95 18.30
N THR A 339 -24.15 -18.79 17.87
CA THR A 339 -22.93 -19.10 18.61
C THR A 339 -21.88 -17.99 18.53
N SER A 340 -22.02 -17.06 17.58
CA SER A 340 -21.08 -15.96 17.37
C SER A 340 -21.26 -14.86 18.41
N GLU A 341 -20.15 -14.35 18.94
CA GLU A 341 -20.16 -13.20 19.86
C GLU A 341 -20.78 -11.95 19.20
N VAL A 342 -20.55 -11.78 17.89
CA VAL A 342 -21.13 -10.69 17.09
C VAL A 342 -22.66 -10.69 17.18
N TYR A 343 -23.27 -11.88 17.06
CA TYR A 343 -24.72 -12.04 17.16
C TYR A 343 -25.23 -11.69 18.56
N GLN A 344 -24.53 -12.17 19.60
CA GLN A 344 -24.95 -11.95 20.99
C GLN A 344 -24.93 -10.46 21.35
N GLN A 345 -23.88 -9.74 20.96
CA GLN A 345 -23.80 -8.29 21.15
C GLN A 345 -24.85 -7.53 20.36
N ALA A 346 -25.03 -7.87 19.07
CA ALA A 346 -26.04 -7.24 18.23
C ALA A 346 -27.46 -7.48 18.79
N LYS A 347 -27.75 -8.69 19.28
CA LYS A 347 -29.03 -9.00 19.90
C LYS A 347 -29.25 -8.21 21.19
N LEU A 348 -28.19 -7.98 21.96
CA LEU A 348 -28.25 -7.17 23.19
C LEU A 348 -28.52 -5.70 22.87
N GLN A 349 -27.79 -5.11 21.91
CA GLN A 349 -28.03 -3.74 21.44
C GLN A 349 -29.43 -3.58 20.85
N ALA A 350 -29.88 -4.53 20.02
CA ALA A 350 -31.22 -4.53 19.44
C ALA A 350 -32.32 -4.54 20.52
N LYS A 351 -32.14 -5.29 21.62
CA LYS A 351 -33.07 -5.32 22.77
C LYS A 351 -33.11 -3.99 23.52
N GLN A 352 -31.99 -3.30 23.63
CA GLN A 352 -31.91 -1.99 24.28
C GLN A 352 -32.58 -0.90 23.43
N GLU A 353 -32.53 -1.02 22.11
CA GLU A 353 -33.09 -0.05 21.18
C GLU A 353 -34.59 -0.25 20.86
N VAL A 354 -35.25 -1.29 21.38
CA VAL A 354 -36.67 -1.57 21.07
C VAL A 354 -37.58 -0.41 21.45
N ASP A 355 -37.33 0.23 22.59
CA ASP A 355 -38.13 1.36 23.08
C ASP A 355 -37.95 2.64 22.24
N SER A 356 -36.94 2.67 21.36
CA SER A 356 -36.67 3.80 20.45
C SER A 356 -37.50 3.79 19.16
N GLY A 357 -38.35 2.77 18.97
CA GLY A 357 -39.20 2.62 17.78
C GLY A 357 -38.50 2.00 16.57
N ARG A 358 -37.30 1.44 16.76
CA ARG A 358 -36.58 0.67 15.73
C ARG A 358 -37.08 -0.77 15.69
N LEU A 359 -37.28 -1.29 14.47
CA LEU A 359 -37.67 -2.67 14.23
C LEU A 359 -36.49 -3.44 13.62
N TYR A 360 -36.06 -4.48 14.33
CA TYR A 360 -35.03 -5.39 13.86
C TYR A 360 -35.65 -6.70 13.34
N LEU A 361 -35.06 -7.25 12.29
CA LEU A 361 -35.47 -8.53 11.72
C LEU A 361 -34.58 -9.66 12.26
N GLU A 362 -35.19 -10.76 12.68
CA GLU A 362 -34.50 -11.95 13.16
C GLU A 362 -34.61 -13.09 12.13
N TRP A 363 -33.44 -13.59 11.70
CA TRP A 363 -33.36 -14.65 10.70
C TRP A 363 -33.26 -16.03 11.35
N ILE A 364 -34.35 -16.80 11.35
CA ILE A 364 -34.46 -18.08 12.08
C ILE A 364 -33.79 -19.24 11.31
N ASN A 365 -33.89 -19.26 9.98
CA ASN A 365 -33.36 -20.34 9.14
C ASN A 365 -31.90 -20.15 8.71
N LYS A 366 -31.13 -19.28 9.37
CA LYS A 366 -29.71 -19.06 9.07
C LYS A 366 -28.81 -20.26 9.35
N LYS A 367 -29.15 -21.09 10.34
CA LYS A 367 -28.36 -22.27 10.73
C LYS A 367 -28.22 -23.33 9.63
N THR A 368 -29.16 -23.36 8.68
CA THR A 368 -29.14 -24.34 7.58
C THR A 368 -28.32 -23.88 6.37
N VAL A 369 -27.97 -22.60 6.30
CA VAL A 369 -27.21 -22.03 5.18
C VAL A 369 -25.75 -21.90 5.64
N LYS A 370 -24.92 -22.86 5.25
CA LYS A 370 -23.48 -22.78 5.51
C LYS A 370 -22.87 -21.74 4.56
N ASN A 371 -22.17 -20.77 5.11
CA ASN A 371 -21.43 -19.85 4.27
C ASN A 371 -20.19 -20.53 3.69
N LEU A 372 -19.92 -20.29 2.41
CA LEU A 372 -18.83 -20.93 1.65
C LEU A 372 -17.68 -19.95 1.35
N SER A 373 -17.87 -18.66 1.61
CA SER A 373 -16.87 -17.63 1.31
C SER A 373 -15.85 -17.47 2.44
N ARG A 374 -14.56 -17.60 2.11
CA ARG A 374 -13.45 -17.33 3.04
C ARG A 374 -13.16 -15.83 3.21
N LEU A 375 -13.25 -15.06 2.11
CA LEU A 375 -12.98 -13.62 2.09
C LEU A 375 -13.79 -12.97 0.97
N VAL A 376 -14.46 -11.85 1.25
CA VAL A 376 -15.17 -11.03 0.26
C VAL A 376 -14.57 -9.64 0.23
N VAL A 377 -13.93 -9.29 -0.88
CA VAL A 377 -13.34 -7.96 -1.11
C VAL A 377 -14.06 -7.29 -2.26
N ARG A 378 -14.46 -6.03 -2.08
CA ARG A 378 -15.01 -5.19 -3.15
C ARG A 378 -14.11 -3.98 -3.36
N PRO A 379 -13.02 -4.11 -4.14
CA PRO A 379 -12.10 -3.01 -4.38
C PRO A 379 -12.61 -2.04 -5.46
N HIS A 380 -13.45 -2.52 -6.38
CA HIS A 380 -13.95 -1.73 -7.52
C HIS A 380 -15.26 -0.99 -7.22
N THR A 381 -15.49 0.11 -7.94
CA THR A 381 -16.75 0.87 -7.92
C THR A 381 -17.76 0.36 -8.94
N ASP A 382 -17.26 -0.29 -10.00
CA ASP A 382 -18.04 -0.86 -11.08
C ASP A 382 -17.75 -2.38 -11.23
N ALA A 383 -18.32 -3.01 -12.26
CA ALA A 383 -18.16 -4.43 -12.53
C ALA A 383 -16.68 -4.83 -12.67
N VAL A 384 -16.30 -5.94 -12.03
CA VAL A 384 -14.97 -6.55 -12.17
C VAL A 384 -15.00 -7.45 -13.41
N TYR A 385 -14.11 -7.20 -14.35
CA TYR A 385 -13.98 -8.01 -15.56
C TYR A 385 -13.04 -9.18 -15.34
N HIS A 386 -11.98 -8.99 -14.57
CA HIS A 386 -11.00 -10.04 -14.31
C HIS A 386 -10.31 -9.84 -12.95
N ALA A 387 -9.88 -10.94 -12.34
CA ALA A 387 -9.06 -10.94 -11.13
C ALA A 387 -8.17 -12.18 -11.09
N CYS A 388 -6.93 -12.03 -10.64
CA CYS A 388 -5.97 -13.12 -10.55
C CYS A 388 -5.07 -12.99 -9.31
N PHE A 389 -4.58 -14.14 -8.83
CA PHE A 389 -3.56 -14.18 -7.78
C PHE A 389 -2.17 -13.94 -8.37
N SER A 390 -1.28 -13.37 -7.57
CA SER A 390 0.15 -13.38 -7.86
C SER A 390 0.70 -14.81 -7.77
N GLN A 391 1.83 -15.07 -8.44
CA GLN A 391 2.50 -16.38 -8.45
C GLN A 391 2.84 -16.91 -7.04
N ASP A 392 3.10 -16.00 -6.10
CA ASP A 392 3.37 -16.31 -4.69
C ASP A 392 2.08 -16.45 -3.84
N GLY A 393 0.90 -16.18 -4.41
CA GLY A 393 -0.40 -16.20 -3.74
C GLY A 393 -0.63 -15.06 -2.74
N GLN A 394 0.32 -14.12 -2.58
CA GLN A 394 0.26 -13.09 -1.54
C GLN A 394 -0.61 -11.88 -1.92
N ARG A 395 -0.78 -11.64 -3.22
CA ARG A 395 -1.47 -10.46 -3.77
C ARG A 395 -2.53 -10.90 -4.76
N VAL A 396 -3.57 -10.09 -4.89
CA VAL A 396 -4.58 -10.20 -5.94
C VAL A 396 -4.55 -8.93 -6.76
N ALA A 397 -4.53 -9.06 -8.07
CA ALA A 397 -4.76 -7.95 -8.99
C ALA A 397 -6.14 -8.13 -9.62
N SER A 398 -6.94 -7.08 -9.63
CA SER A 398 -8.25 -7.07 -10.28
C SER A 398 -8.40 -5.85 -11.20
N CYS A 399 -9.15 -6.00 -12.28
CA CYS A 399 -9.49 -4.94 -13.20
C CYS A 399 -10.97 -4.96 -13.55
N GLY A 400 -11.52 -3.79 -13.85
CA GLY A 400 -12.97 -3.65 -14.06
C GLY A 400 -13.36 -2.45 -14.91
N ALA A 401 -14.67 -2.28 -15.06
CA ALA A 401 -15.32 -1.22 -15.81
C ALA A 401 -14.99 0.19 -15.29
N ASP A 402 -14.54 0.30 -14.03
CA ASP A 402 -14.09 1.56 -13.44
C ASP A 402 -12.75 2.07 -13.98
N ARG A 403 -12.16 1.37 -14.96
CA ARG A 403 -10.90 1.71 -15.65
C ARG A 403 -9.72 1.82 -14.69
N THR A 404 -9.77 1.01 -13.63
CA THR A 404 -8.68 0.87 -12.68
C THR A 404 -8.22 -0.58 -12.60
N VAL A 405 -6.93 -0.75 -12.30
CA VAL A 405 -6.35 -1.97 -11.78
C VAL A 405 -6.13 -1.75 -10.29
N GLN A 406 -6.76 -2.58 -9.47
CA GLN A 406 -6.60 -2.57 -8.02
C GLN A 406 -5.71 -3.75 -7.64
N VAL A 407 -4.69 -3.50 -6.80
CA VAL A 407 -3.84 -4.55 -6.23
C VAL A 407 -4.02 -4.54 -4.72
N PHE A 408 -4.34 -5.69 -4.14
CA PHE A 408 -4.60 -5.83 -2.72
C PHE A 408 -4.03 -7.14 -2.16
N LYS A 409 -3.84 -7.21 -0.83
CA LYS A 409 -3.32 -8.39 -0.14
C LYS A 409 -4.36 -9.51 -0.17
N ALA A 410 -3.94 -10.72 -0.56
CA ALA A 410 -4.83 -11.89 -0.73
C ALA A 410 -5.45 -12.40 0.57
N GLU A 411 -4.80 -12.14 1.71
CA GLU A 411 -5.24 -12.61 3.03
C GLU A 411 -6.28 -11.69 3.67
N THR A 412 -6.12 -10.37 3.51
CA THR A 412 -6.87 -9.37 4.29
C THR A 412 -7.72 -8.44 3.43
N GLY A 413 -7.47 -8.38 2.11
CA GLY A 413 -8.11 -7.42 1.22
C GLY A 413 -7.56 -5.99 1.36
N GLU A 414 -6.45 -5.78 2.08
CA GLU A 414 -5.83 -4.46 2.22
C GLU A 414 -5.35 -3.93 0.87
N LYS A 415 -5.79 -2.72 0.53
CA LYS A 415 -5.45 -2.06 -0.73
C LYS A 415 -3.99 -1.63 -0.73
N LEU A 416 -3.22 -2.15 -1.67
CA LEU A 416 -1.80 -1.84 -1.85
C LEU A 416 -1.61 -0.77 -2.92
N LEU A 417 -2.25 -0.93 -4.07
CA LEU A 417 -2.09 -0.03 -5.21
C LEU A 417 -3.42 0.18 -5.95
N GLU A 418 -3.58 1.39 -6.49
CA GLU A 418 -4.62 1.74 -7.45
C GLU A 418 -3.96 2.39 -8.66
N ILE A 419 -4.16 1.77 -9.82
CA ILE A 419 -3.56 2.19 -11.08
C ILE A 419 -4.73 2.50 -12.02
N LYS A 420 -4.78 3.70 -12.60
CA LYS A 420 -5.72 4.00 -13.68
C LYS A 420 -5.17 3.38 -14.96
N ALA A 421 -5.81 2.32 -15.44
CA ALA A 421 -5.37 1.57 -16.60
C ALA A 421 -6.34 1.80 -17.77
N HIS A 422 -5.79 1.95 -18.97
CA HIS A 422 -6.54 2.02 -20.22
C HIS A 422 -6.06 0.90 -21.17
N GLU A 423 -6.63 0.86 -22.37
CA GLU A 423 -6.54 -0.27 -23.33
C GLU A 423 -5.10 -0.75 -23.59
N ASP A 424 -4.89 -2.07 -23.53
CA ASP A 424 -3.71 -2.86 -23.94
C ASP A 424 -2.33 -2.46 -23.35
N GLU A 425 -2.30 -2.28 -22.03
CA GLU A 425 -1.13 -1.81 -21.26
C GLU A 425 -0.57 -2.86 -20.27
N ILE A 426 0.75 -3.16 -20.30
CA ILE A 426 1.45 -3.96 -19.28
C ILE A 426 1.98 -3.05 -18.17
N TRP A 427 1.66 -3.37 -16.92
CA TRP A 427 2.05 -2.60 -15.73
C TRP A 427 3.01 -3.36 -14.82
N ASP A 428 3.94 -2.64 -14.21
CA ASP A 428 4.79 -3.13 -13.14
C ASP A 428 4.00 -3.16 -11.82
N SER A 429 3.84 -4.36 -11.25
CA SER A 429 3.02 -4.59 -10.04
C SER A 429 3.59 -3.98 -8.75
N ALA A 430 4.85 -3.55 -8.73
CA ALA A 430 5.47 -2.96 -7.54
C ALA A 430 5.42 -1.42 -7.58
N THR A 431 5.53 -0.85 -8.77
CA THR A 431 5.64 0.59 -8.98
C THR A 431 4.40 1.22 -9.62
N GLY A 432 3.48 0.41 -10.15
CA GLY A 432 2.29 0.86 -10.87
C GLY A 432 2.59 1.58 -12.18
N LYS A 433 3.77 1.35 -12.77
CA LYS A 433 4.24 2.03 -13.98
C LYS A 433 4.00 1.19 -15.23
N LEU A 434 3.63 1.84 -16.33
CA LEU A 434 3.51 1.22 -17.64
C LEU A 434 4.88 0.77 -18.16
N VAL A 435 4.99 -0.48 -18.62
CA VAL A 435 6.22 -1.10 -19.14
C VAL A 435 6.17 -1.22 -20.65
N HIS A 436 5.11 -1.83 -21.20
CA HIS A 436 4.91 -2.09 -22.62
C HIS A 436 3.45 -1.90 -23.01
N THR A 437 3.20 -1.58 -24.28
CA THR A 437 1.87 -1.49 -24.90
C THR A 437 1.87 -2.37 -26.14
N TYR A 438 0.81 -3.15 -26.35
CA TYR A 438 0.66 -4.09 -27.48
C TYR A 438 -0.58 -3.71 -28.29
N ASP A 439 -0.40 -3.05 -29.43
CA ASP A 439 -1.50 -2.51 -30.24
C ASP A 439 -1.57 -3.23 -31.59
N GLU A 440 -2.14 -4.44 -31.58
CA GLU A 440 -2.11 -5.38 -32.72
C GLU A 440 -3.40 -6.19 -32.88
N HIS A 441 -4.30 -6.17 -31.90
CA HIS A 441 -5.64 -6.75 -32.03
C HIS A 441 -6.56 -5.73 -32.73
N SER A 442 -7.39 -6.18 -33.67
CA SER A 442 -8.31 -5.27 -34.38
C SER A 442 -9.61 -4.99 -33.61
N GLU A 443 -9.85 -5.75 -32.53
CA GLU A 443 -11.05 -5.72 -31.68
C GLU A 443 -10.65 -5.92 -30.22
N GLN A 444 -11.58 -5.68 -29.29
CA GLN A 444 -11.34 -5.77 -27.84
C GLN A 444 -10.69 -7.10 -27.40
N VAL A 445 -9.66 -7.00 -26.56
CA VAL A 445 -9.05 -8.14 -25.88
C VAL A 445 -9.88 -8.50 -24.65
N ASN A 446 -10.40 -9.74 -24.60
CA ASN A 446 -11.26 -10.19 -23.51
C ASN A 446 -10.46 -10.85 -22.37
N CYS A 447 -9.30 -11.43 -22.68
CA CYS A 447 -8.50 -12.16 -21.70
C CYS A 447 -7.01 -12.02 -21.99
N CYS A 448 -6.21 -11.98 -20.93
CA CYS A 448 -4.76 -12.00 -21.01
C CYS A 448 -4.17 -12.84 -19.86
N HIS A 449 -3.17 -13.69 -20.15
CA HIS A 449 -2.58 -14.57 -19.15
C HIS A 449 -1.08 -14.78 -19.41
N PHE A 450 -0.23 -14.57 -18.39
CA PHE A 450 1.19 -14.89 -18.43
C PHE A 450 1.48 -16.38 -18.21
N THR A 451 2.56 -16.88 -18.78
CA THR A 451 3.08 -18.22 -18.44
C THR A 451 3.55 -18.29 -16.98
N SER A 452 3.32 -19.44 -16.33
CA SER A 452 3.79 -19.73 -14.96
C SER A 452 5.32 -19.81 -14.84
N LYS A 453 6.02 -20.27 -15.88
CA LYS A 453 7.48 -20.37 -15.91
C LYS A 453 8.14 -19.05 -16.28
N SER A 454 9.28 -18.77 -15.65
CA SER A 454 10.09 -17.56 -15.87
C SER A 454 10.80 -17.52 -17.23
N ASN A 455 10.84 -18.65 -17.98
CA ASN A 455 11.47 -18.72 -19.29
C ASN A 455 10.91 -19.86 -20.17
N PRO A 456 10.38 -19.58 -21.37
CA PRO A 456 10.11 -18.24 -21.92
C PRO A 456 8.91 -17.59 -21.20
N LEU A 457 9.04 -16.29 -20.86
CA LEU A 457 7.93 -15.50 -20.34
C LEU A 457 7.05 -15.08 -21.52
N LEU A 458 5.93 -15.76 -21.71
CA LEU A 458 4.97 -15.47 -22.77
C LEU A 458 3.69 -14.88 -22.17
N LEU A 459 3.05 -14.02 -22.94
CA LEU A 459 1.70 -13.52 -22.67
C LEU A 459 0.77 -14.12 -23.72
N ALA A 460 -0.34 -14.71 -23.31
CA ALA A 460 -1.43 -15.07 -24.22
C ALA A 460 -2.53 -14.02 -24.14
N THR A 461 -3.09 -13.62 -25.28
CA THR A 461 -4.24 -12.72 -25.37
C THR A 461 -5.30 -13.32 -26.30
N GLY A 462 -6.56 -13.21 -25.89
CA GLY A 462 -7.71 -13.63 -26.69
C GLY A 462 -8.64 -12.45 -26.94
N SER A 463 -9.06 -12.28 -28.19
CA SER A 463 -9.86 -11.12 -28.63
C SER A 463 -11.14 -11.53 -29.37
N ASN A 464 -12.04 -10.55 -29.51
CA ASN A 464 -13.19 -10.62 -30.41
C ASN A 464 -12.78 -10.73 -31.90
N ASP A 465 -11.52 -10.46 -32.26
CA ASP A 465 -11.00 -10.60 -33.63
C ASP A 465 -10.79 -12.05 -34.09
N PHE A 466 -11.20 -13.01 -33.24
CA PHE A 466 -11.13 -14.46 -33.44
C PHE A 466 -9.74 -15.07 -33.24
N PHE A 467 -8.74 -14.28 -32.85
CA PHE A 467 -7.38 -14.74 -32.66
C PHE A 467 -7.03 -14.92 -31.18
N LEU A 468 -6.27 -15.99 -30.94
CA LEU A 468 -5.42 -16.13 -29.77
C LEU A 468 -4.00 -15.75 -30.20
N LYS A 469 -3.46 -14.66 -29.65
CA LYS A 469 -2.09 -14.22 -29.91
C LYS A 469 -1.19 -14.54 -28.71
N LEU A 470 0.05 -14.90 -29.02
CA LEU A 470 1.10 -15.18 -28.05
C LEU A 470 2.24 -14.18 -28.25
N TRP A 471 2.60 -13.49 -27.17
CA TRP A 471 3.61 -12.43 -27.16
C TRP A 471 4.83 -12.86 -26.40
N ASP A 472 6.00 -12.45 -26.89
CA ASP A 472 7.22 -12.47 -26.09
C ASP A 472 7.28 -11.18 -25.26
N VAL A 473 7.22 -11.33 -23.94
CA VAL A 473 7.11 -10.20 -23.01
C VAL A 473 8.38 -9.34 -22.99
N ARG A 474 9.56 -9.92 -23.28
CA ARG A 474 10.84 -9.19 -23.23
C ARG A 474 11.06 -8.34 -24.48
N SER A 475 10.61 -8.83 -25.63
CA SER A 475 10.77 -8.13 -26.91
C SER A 475 9.54 -7.32 -27.32
N ALA A 476 8.42 -7.51 -26.62
CA ALA A 476 7.11 -6.96 -26.95
C ALA A 476 6.62 -7.31 -28.37
N ASN A 477 7.14 -8.39 -28.96
CA ASN A 477 6.78 -8.83 -30.31
C ASN A 477 5.79 -9.99 -30.28
N GLU A 478 4.90 -10.03 -31.29
CA GLU A 478 4.07 -11.20 -31.55
C GLU A 478 4.96 -12.41 -31.90
N LYS A 479 4.77 -13.50 -31.15
CA LYS A 479 5.48 -14.77 -31.37
C LYS A 479 4.64 -15.75 -32.19
N LYS A 480 3.33 -15.78 -31.95
CA LYS A 480 2.40 -16.70 -32.64
C LYS A 480 0.98 -16.14 -32.64
N SER A 481 0.22 -16.47 -33.66
CA SER A 481 -1.22 -16.19 -33.74
C SER A 481 -1.98 -17.44 -34.20
N ILE A 482 -3.05 -17.77 -33.48
CA ILE A 482 -3.90 -18.93 -33.73
C ILE A 482 -5.31 -18.42 -34.01
N ASN A 483 -5.83 -18.69 -35.21
CA ASN A 483 -7.20 -18.34 -35.57
C ASN A 483 -8.17 -19.42 -35.04
N VAL A 484 -8.91 -19.07 -34.00
CA VAL A 484 -9.82 -19.99 -33.30
C VAL A 484 -11.09 -20.26 -34.10
N ARG A 485 -11.55 -19.30 -34.94
CA ARG A 485 -12.74 -19.46 -35.80
C ARG A 485 -12.63 -20.67 -36.72
N ARG A 486 -11.42 -21.07 -37.13
CA ARG A 486 -11.21 -22.24 -38.02
C ARG A 486 -11.74 -23.56 -37.45
N PHE A 487 -11.87 -23.69 -36.12
CA PHE A 487 -12.38 -24.89 -35.46
C PHE A 487 -13.91 -24.94 -35.35
N PHE A 488 -14.60 -23.89 -35.81
CA PHE A 488 -16.06 -23.79 -35.81
C PHE A 488 -16.67 -23.76 -37.21
N LEU A 489 -15.85 -23.77 -38.26
CA LEU A 489 -16.31 -23.82 -39.64
C LEU A 489 -16.61 -25.28 -40.03
N SER A 490 -17.80 -25.53 -40.57
CA SER A 490 -18.13 -26.83 -41.17
C SER A 490 -17.44 -26.96 -42.53
N SER A 491 -17.11 -28.19 -42.94
CA SER A 491 -16.54 -28.46 -44.28
C SER A 491 -17.52 -28.21 -45.43
N GLU A 492 -18.81 -28.05 -45.12
CA GLU A 492 -19.89 -27.95 -46.10
C GLU A 492 -20.31 -26.50 -46.39
N ASP A 493 -20.06 -25.55 -45.48
CA ASP A 493 -20.42 -24.13 -45.70
C ASP A 493 -19.40 -23.14 -45.08
N PRO A 494 -18.26 -22.89 -45.74
CA PRO A 494 -17.19 -22.03 -45.22
C PRO A 494 -17.52 -20.53 -45.16
N GLN A 495 -18.73 -20.13 -45.58
CA GLN A 495 -19.23 -18.76 -45.57
C GLN A 495 -20.27 -18.47 -44.47
N GLU A 496 -20.58 -19.42 -43.58
CA GLU A 496 -21.37 -19.04 -42.40
C GLU A 496 -20.63 -17.98 -41.59
N ASP A 497 -21.32 -16.87 -41.32
CA ASP A 497 -20.82 -15.80 -40.47
C ASP A 497 -20.95 -16.22 -39.00
N VAL A 498 -20.19 -17.26 -38.65
CA VAL A 498 -20.10 -17.79 -37.31
C VAL A 498 -19.28 -16.80 -36.48
N GLU A 499 -19.96 -15.98 -35.69
CA GLU A 499 -19.33 -15.08 -34.73
C GLU A 499 -18.65 -15.90 -33.62
N VAL A 500 -17.33 -16.03 -33.64
CA VAL A 500 -16.55 -16.85 -32.68
C VAL A 500 -15.70 -15.94 -31.80
N ILE A 501 -16.15 -15.65 -30.59
CA ILE A 501 -15.41 -14.80 -29.66
C ILE A 501 -14.55 -15.66 -28.73
N VAL A 502 -13.26 -15.33 -28.62
CA VAL A 502 -12.38 -15.91 -27.60
C VAL A 502 -12.65 -15.21 -26.26
N LYS A 503 -13.18 -15.94 -25.28
CA LYS A 503 -13.63 -15.38 -23.99
C LYS A 503 -12.57 -15.48 -22.89
N CYS A 504 -11.87 -16.60 -22.81
CA CYS A 504 -10.82 -16.85 -21.84
C CYS A 504 -9.73 -17.70 -22.46
N CYS A 505 -8.51 -17.51 -21.98
CA CYS A 505 -7.39 -18.41 -22.22
C CYS A 505 -6.59 -18.61 -20.93
N SER A 506 -6.14 -19.83 -20.67
CA SER A 506 -5.32 -20.14 -19.50
C SER A 506 -4.24 -21.16 -19.84
N TRP A 507 -3.08 -21.01 -19.21
CA TRP A 507 -1.91 -21.83 -19.45
C TRP A 507 -1.94 -23.10 -18.61
N SER A 508 -1.39 -24.20 -19.14
CA SER A 508 -1.01 -25.34 -18.32
C SER A 508 0.11 -24.97 -17.35
N ALA A 509 0.21 -25.71 -16.23
CA ALA A 509 1.22 -25.46 -15.21
C ALA A 509 2.66 -25.52 -15.74
N ASP A 510 2.90 -26.35 -16.75
CA ASP A 510 4.22 -26.54 -17.37
C ASP A 510 4.51 -25.54 -18.50
N GLY A 511 3.51 -24.73 -18.92
CA GLY A 511 3.61 -23.71 -19.97
C GLY A 511 3.70 -24.28 -21.40
N THR A 512 3.40 -25.55 -21.60
CA THR A 512 3.47 -26.22 -22.91
C THR A 512 2.11 -26.22 -23.63
N GLU A 513 1.02 -26.12 -22.89
CA GLU A 513 -0.34 -26.17 -23.41
C GLU A 513 -1.12 -24.92 -23.01
N ILE A 514 -2.14 -24.59 -23.81
CA ILE A 514 -3.05 -23.48 -23.54
C ILE A 514 -4.49 -23.92 -23.82
N ILE A 515 -5.37 -23.67 -22.85
CA ILE A 515 -6.82 -23.82 -23.05
C ILE A 515 -7.41 -22.51 -23.52
N VAL A 516 -8.43 -22.61 -24.37
CA VAL A 516 -9.17 -21.48 -24.92
C VAL A 516 -10.65 -21.82 -24.87
N ALA A 517 -11.48 -20.98 -24.26
CA ALA A 517 -12.93 -21.12 -24.40
C ALA A 517 -13.47 -20.15 -25.46
N ALA A 518 -14.29 -20.72 -26.34
CA ALA A 518 -15.03 -20.00 -27.34
C ALA A 518 -16.39 -20.69 -27.54
N LYS A 519 -17.48 -19.90 -27.50
CA LYS A 519 -18.86 -20.40 -27.52
C LYS A 519 -19.12 -21.46 -26.44
N ASP A 520 -19.52 -22.66 -26.81
CA ASP A 520 -19.88 -23.81 -25.98
C ASP A 520 -18.73 -24.83 -25.83
N LYS A 521 -17.54 -24.49 -26.34
CA LYS A 521 -16.38 -25.38 -26.43
C LYS A 521 -15.15 -24.84 -25.70
N ILE A 522 -14.38 -25.78 -25.15
CA ILE A 522 -13.02 -25.55 -24.65
C ILE A 522 -12.05 -26.30 -25.57
N LEU A 523 -11.08 -25.58 -26.10
CA LEU A 523 -10.06 -26.09 -27.02
C LEU A 523 -8.70 -26.08 -26.31
N LEU A 524 -8.01 -27.21 -26.31
CA LEU A 524 -6.66 -27.35 -25.76
C LEU A 524 -5.64 -27.36 -26.90
N PHE A 525 -4.69 -26.44 -26.89
CA PHE A 525 -3.64 -26.32 -27.90
C PHE A 525 -2.26 -26.62 -27.31
N ASP A 526 -1.44 -27.32 -28.08
CA ASP A 526 0.00 -27.43 -27.83
C ASP A 526 0.73 -26.20 -28.39
N ILE A 527 1.55 -25.53 -27.58
CA ILE A 527 2.19 -24.29 -27.99
C ILE A 527 3.28 -24.49 -29.05
N HIS A 528 3.98 -25.62 -29.01
CA HIS A 528 5.11 -25.88 -29.89
C HIS A 528 4.62 -26.14 -31.31
N THR A 529 3.64 -27.03 -31.45
CA THR A 529 3.06 -27.49 -32.70
C THR A 529 1.90 -26.64 -33.19
N SER A 530 1.23 -25.87 -32.31
CA SER A 530 -0.08 -25.25 -32.57
C SER A 530 -1.17 -26.25 -32.97
N GLY A 531 -0.99 -27.52 -32.65
CA GLY A 531 -2.02 -28.54 -32.86
C GLY A 531 -3.12 -28.44 -31.81
N LEU A 532 -4.35 -28.69 -32.22
CA LEU A 532 -5.46 -28.95 -31.29
C LEU A 532 -5.24 -30.34 -30.69
N LEU A 533 -5.08 -30.41 -29.37
CA LEU A 533 -4.88 -31.65 -28.62
C LEU A 533 -6.21 -32.27 -28.18
N ALA A 534 -7.14 -31.45 -27.71
CA ALA A 534 -8.43 -31.89 -27.21
C ALA A 534 -9.51 -30.83 -27.42
N GLU A 535 -10.75 -31.31 -27.55
CA GLU A 535 -11.95 -30.49 -27.68
C GLU A 535 -12.97 -31.00 -26.66
N ILE A 536 -13.35 -30.14 -25.72
CA ILE A 536 -14.31 -30.45 -24.66
C ILE A 536 -15.58 -29.66 -24.94
N HIS A 537 -16.69 -30.38 -25.01
CA HIS A 537 -18.02 -29.78 -25.17
C HIS A 537 -18.68 -29.67 -23.81
N THR A 538 -19.15 -28.47 -23.47
CA THR A 538 -19.98 -28.29 -22.27
C THR A 538 -21.37 -28.87 -22.51
N GLY A 539 -21.99 -29.47 -21.48
CA GLY A 539 -23.29 -30.14 -21.61
C GLY A 539 -24.46 -29.19 -21.90
N HIS A 540 -24.20 -27.88 -21.81
CA HIS A 540 -25.17 -26.82 -22.00
C HIS A 540 -24.91 -26.07 -23.32
N HIS A 541 -25.95 -25.81 -24.12
CA HIS A 541 -25.87 -24.95 -25.32
C HIS A 541 -25.61 -23.45 -24.99
N SER A 542 -25.20 -23.15 -23.76
CA SER A 542 -24.89 -21.80 -23.30
C SER A 542 -23.44 -21.44 -23.61
N THR A 543 -23.19 -20.18 -23.91
CA THR A 543 -21.83 -19.66 -24.10
C THR A 543 -21.07 -19.61 -22.78
N ILE A 544 -19.88 -20.20 -22.77
CA ILE A 544 -18.90 -20.12 -21.68
C ILE A 544 -18.50 -18.66 -21.50
N GLN A 545 -18.59 -18.15 -20.27
CA GLN A 545 -18.20 -16.78 -19.93
C GLN A 545 -16.73 -16.71 -19.51
N TYR A 546 -16.25 -17.71 -18.77
CA TYR A 546 -14.87 -17.77 -18.28
C TYR A 546 -14.45 -19.22 -18.01
N CYS A 547 -13.16 -19.47 -18.01
CA CYS A 547 -12.55 -20.76 -17.80
C CYS A 547 -11.18 -20.59 -17.16
N ASP A 548 -10.81 -21.48 -16.25
CA ASP A 548 -9.45 -21.54 -15.72
C ASP A 548 -9.03 -22.98 -15.39
N PHE A 549 -7.72 -23.25 -15.44
CA PHE A 549 -7.17 -24.58 -15.21
C PHE A 549 -6.45 -24.65 -13.87
N SER A 550 -6.73 -25.70 -13.10
CA SER A 550 -5.98 -26.00 -11.89
C SER A 550 -4.59 -26.51 -12.25
N PRO A 551 -3.52 -25.92 -11.73
CA PRO A 551 -2.16 -26.35 -12.03
C PRO A 551 -1.81 -27.71 -11.39
N CYS A 552 -2.61 -28.21 -10.44
CA CYS A 552 -2.30 -29.38 -9.63
C CYS A 552 -3.15 -30.62 -9.97
N ASP A 553 -4.43 -30.46 -10.32
CA ASP A 553 -5.39 -31.58 -10.27
C ASP A 553 -6.10 -31.88 -11.60
N HIS A 554 -5.60 -31.39 -12.74
CA HIS A 554 -6.29 -31.50 -14.06
C HIS A 554 -7.77 -31.04 -14.05
N LEU A 555 -8.17 -30.30 -13.02
CA LEU A 555 -9.50 -29.72 -12.91
C LEU A 555 -9.54 -28.45 -13.76
N ALA A 556 -10.63 -28.28 -14.51
CA ALA A 556 -10.96 -27.02 -15.16
C ALA A 556 -12.23 -26.48 -14.50
N VAL A 557 -12.25 -25.18 -14.19
CA VAL A 557 -13.45 -24.50 -13.70
C VAL A 557 -14.06 -23.73 -14.85
N VAL A 558 -15.36 -23.90 -15.08
CA VAL A 558 -16.07 -23.26 -16.19
C VAL A 558 -17.21 -22.41 -15.65
N ALA A 559 -17.13 -21.11 -15.87
CA ALA A 559 -18.24 -20.20 -15.60
C ALA A 559 -19.19 -20.16 -16.79
N LEU A 560 -20.41 -20.66 -16.58
CA LEU A 560 -21.48 -20.66 -17.56
C LEU A 560 -22.39 -19.43 -17.39
N SER A 561 -23.35 -19.25 -18.30
CA SER A 561 -24.37 -18.21 -18.14
C SER A 561 -25.18 -18.40 -16.84
N GLN A 562 -25.66 -17.30 -16.24
CA GLN A 562 -26.54 -17.28 -15.05
C GLN A 562 -25.88 -17.64 -13.70
N TYR A 563 -24.61 -17.26 -13.49
CA TYR A 563 -23.90 -17.47 -12.21
C TYR A 563 -23.67 -18.94 -11.84
N CYS A 564 -23.73 -19.84 -12.82
CA CYS A 564 -23.40 -21.26 -12.64
C CYS A 564 -21.91 -21.48 -12.88
N VAL A 565 -21.26 -22.26 -12.02
CA VAL A 565 -19.86 -22.66 -12.12
C VAL A 565 -19.83 -24.18 -12.08
N GLU A 566 -19.26 -24.80 -13.12
CA GLU A 566 -19.06 -26.24 -13.26
C GLU A 566 -17.60 -26.64 -13.05
#